data_AF-A0A3P1WVM4-F1
#
_entry.id   AF-A0A3P1WVM4-F1
#
_cell.length_a   1.000
_cell.length_b   1.000
_cell.length_c   1.000
_cell.angle_alpha   90.00
_cell.angle_beta   90.00
_cell.angle_gamma   90.00
#
_symmetry.space_group_name_H-M   'P 1'
#
loop_
_entity.id
_entity.type
_entity.pdbx_description
1 polymer ?
#
loop_
_entity_poly.entity_id
_entity_poly.type
_entity_poly.pdbx_seq_one_letter_code
_entity_poly.pdbx_strand_id
1 'polypeptide(L)'
;AKGSATTASTKATEAAGSATAAAQSKSTAESAATRAETAAKRAEDIASAVALEDASTTKKGIVQLSSATNSTSETLAATPKAVKSAYDNAEKRLQKDQNGADIPDKGRFLNNINAVSKTDF
;
A
#
# COMPACT_ATOMS: atom_id res chain seq x y z
N ALA A 1 28.70 73.68 -22.68
CA ALA A 1 27.44 73.05 -23.14
C ALA A 1 27.63 71.63 -23.70
N LYS A 2 28.48 71.42 -24.73
CA LYS A 2 28.61 70.11 -25.42
C LYS A 2 28.95 68.91 -24.51
N GLY A 3 29.91 69.02 -23.58
CA GLY A 3 30.30 67.88 -22.71
C GLY A 3 29.21 67.42 -21.72
N SER A 4 28.33 68.34 -21.28
CA SER A 4 27.22 68.01 -20.37
C SER A 4 26.11 67.24 -21.07
N ALA A 5 25.85 67.54 -22.36
CA ALA A 5 24.84 66.87 -23.16
C ALA A 5 25.25 65.41 -23.48
N THR A 6 26.52 65.18 -23.78
CA THR A 6 27.05 63.83 -24.03
C THR A 6 26.91 62.94 -22.78
N THR A 7 27.27 63.47 -21.61
CA THR A 7 27.15 62.74 -20.33
C THR A 7 25.71 62.35 -20.04
N ALA A 8 24.76 63.27 -20.26
CA ALA A 8 23.34 63.00 -20.08
C ALA A 8 22.82 61.92 -21.03
N SER A 9 23.24 61.95 -22.30
CA SER A 9 22.88 60.94 -23.29
C SER A 9 23.40 59.55 -22.91
N THR A 10 24.65 59.43 -22.45
CA THR A 10 25.22 58.14 -22.02
C THR A 10 24.46 57.57 -20.83
N LYS A 11 24.17 58.38 -19.80
CA LYS A 11 23.38 57.93 -18.64
C LYS A 11 21.96 57.49 -19.02
N ALA A 12 21.33 58.15 -19.99
CA ALA A 12 20.01 57.76 -20.47
C ALA A 12 20.04 56.38 -21.14
N THR A 13 21.06 56.09 -21.96
CA THR A 13 21.23 54.77 -22.58
C THR A 13 21.50 53.67 -21.55
N GLU A 14 22.36 53.93 -20.56
CA GLU A 14 22.64 52.99 -19.46
C GLU A 14 21.40 52.69 -18.62
N ALA A 15 20.59 53.73 -18.32
CA ALA A 15 19.34 53.59 -17.59
C ALA A 15 18.32 52.76 -18.39
N ALA A 16 18.22 52.98 -19.70
CA ALA A 16 17.35 52.19 -20.57
C ALA A 16 17.77 50.70 -20.59
N GLY A 17 19.07 50.41 -20.73
CA GLY A 17 19.58 49.04 -20.67
C GLY A 17 19.33 48.37 -19.32
N SER A 18 19.50 49.12 -18.23
CA SER A 18 19.21 48.66 -16.87
C SER A 18 17.73 48.34 -16.69
N ALA A 19 16.83 49.18 -17.23
CA ALA A 19 15.39 48.93 -17.20
C ALA A 19 14.99 47.67 -17.97
N THR A 20 15.60 47.42 -19.14
CA THR A 20 15.38 46.17 -19.90
C THR A 20 15.84 44.94 -19.12
N ALA A 21 17.01 44.97 -18.49
CA ALA A 21 17.52 43.87 -17.68
C ALA A 21 16.64 43.58 -16.46
N ALA A 22 16.11 44.63 -15.81
CA ALA A 22 15.16 44.49 -14.71
C ALA A 22 13.85 43.85 -15.16
N ALA A 23 13.32 44.23 -16.33
CA ALA A 23 12.11 43.63 -16.90
C ALA A 23 12.30 42.14 -17.24
N GLN A 24 13.44 41.76 -17.83
CA GLN A 24 13.77 40.36 -18.10
C GLN A 24 13.93 39.54 -16.81
N SER A 25 14.57 40.12 -15.81
CA SER A 25 14.74 39.48 -14.49
C SER A 25 13.39 39.25 -13.80
N LYS A 26 12.48 40.23 -13.88
CA LYS A 26 11.10 40.09 -13.39
C LYS A 26 10.36 38.94 -14.08
N SER A 27 10.38 38.89 -15.41
CA SER A 27 9.72 37.81 -16.17
C SER A 27 10.30 36.43 -15.85
N THR A 28 11.62 36.35 -15.62
CA THR A 28 12.30 35.11 -15.20
C THR A 28 11.87 34.69 -13.80
N ALA A 29 11.78 35.63 -12.86
CA ALA A 29 11.33 35.38 -11.50
C ALA A 29 9.87 34.92 -11.44
N GLU A 30 8.99 35.56 -12.21
CA GLU A 30 7.58 35.14 -12.36
C GLU A 30 7.48 33.72 -12.92
N SER A 31 8.24 33.41 -13.97
CA SER A 31 8.29 32.07 -14.56
C SER A 31 8.87 31.01 -13.61
N ALA A 32 9.79 31.40 -12.72
CA ALA A 32 10.34 30.51 -11.70
C ALA A 32 9.32 30.27 -10.58
N ALA A 33 8.58 31.29 -10.15
CA ALA A 33 7.53 31.18 -9.15
C ALA A 33 6.42 30.22 -9.61
N THR A 34 5.90 30.38 -10.83
CA THR A 34 4.87 29.47 -11.38
C THR A 34 5.38 28.02 -11.49
N ARG A 35 6.65 27.83 -11.85
CA ARG A 35 7.27 26.49 -11.86
C ARG A 35 7.37 25.88 -10.46
N ALA A 36 7.71 26.68 -9.46
CA ALA A 36 7.77 26.24 -8.07
C ALA A 36 6.38 25.85 -7.54
N GLU A 37 5.35 26.65 -7.82
CA GLU A 37 3.95 26.33 -7.46
C GLU A 37 3.48 25.03 -8.11
N THR A 38 3.78 24.85 -9.41
CA THR A 38 3.45 23.62 -10.13
C THR A 38 4.18 22.40 -9.54
N ALA A 39 5.45 22.56 -9.18
CA ALA A 39 6.23 21.49 -8.56
C ALA A 39 5.70 21.14 -7.17
N ALA A 40 5.31 22.14 -6.37
CA ALA A 40 4.70 21.92 -5.06
C ALA A 40 3.37 21.16 -5.18
N LYS A 41 2.48 21.59 -6.09
CA LYS A 41 1.21 20.90 -6.35
C LYS A 41 1.42 19.44 -6.77
N ARG A 42 2.37 19.19 -7.66
CA ARG A 42 2.72 17.82 -8.09
C ARG A 42 3.25 16.99 -6.93
N ALA A 43 4.04 17.57 -6.03
CA ALA A 43 4.53 16.86 -4.85
C ALA A 43 3.39 16.46 -3.91
N GLU A 44 2.40 17.34 -3.70
CA GLU A 44 1.19 17.01 -2.93
C GLU A 44 0.36 15.90 -3.57
N ASP A 45 0.18 15.95 -4.89
CA ASP A 45 -0.58 14.96 -5.63
C ASP A 45 0.10 13.59 -5.58
N ILE A 46 1.43 13.55 -5.70
CA ILE A 46 2.23 12.33 -5.55
C ILE A 46 2.13 11.80 -4.12
N ALA A 47 2.27 12.66 -3.11
CA ALA A 47 2.16 12.25 -1.71
C ALA A 47 0.79 11.62 -1.40
N SER A 48 -0.28 12.20 -1.96
CA SER A 48 -1.64 11.66 -1.83
C SER A 48 -1.82 10.33 -2.57
N ALA A 49 -1.22 10.18 -3.75
CA ALA A 49 -1.28 8.94 -4.53
C ALA A 49 -0.45 7.79 -3.93
N VAL A 50 0.60 8.11 -3.16
CA VAL A 50 1.51 7.13 -2.54
C VAL A 50 1.08 6.75 -1.11
N ALA A 51 0.09 7.45 -0.53
CA ALA A 51 -0.47 7.08 0.77
C ALA A 51 -0.98 5.62 0.73
N LEU A 52 -0.30 4.73 1.45
CA LEU A 52 -0.68 3.33 1.53
C LEU A 52 -1.88 3.20 2.48
N GLU A 53 -3.05 3.01 1.90
CA GLU A 53 -4.27 2.72 2.64
C GLU A 53 -4.42 1.22 2.89
N ASP A 54 -5.06 0.86 4.01
CA ASP A 54 -5.41 -0.52 4.31
C ASP A 54 -6.41 -1.07 3.28
N ALA A 55 -6.25 -2.36 2.93
CA ALA A 55 -7.18 -3.04 2.05
C ALA A 55 -8.52 -3.31 2.75
N SER A 56 -9.58 -3.39 1.95
CA SER A 56 -10.88 -3.90 2.37
C SER A 56 -11.42 -4.88 1.31
N THR A 57 -12.61 -5.44 1.56
CA THR A 57 -13.29 -6.30 0.59
C THR A 57 -13.78 -5.54 -0.65
N THR A 58 -13.84 -4.21 -0.61
CA THR A 58 -14.32 -3.35 -1.70
C THR A 58 -13.27 -2.37 -2.23
N LYS A 59 -12.16 -2.17 -1.50
CA LYS A 59 -11.08 -1.27 -1.86
C LYS A 59 -9.73 -2.00 -1.79
N LYS A 60 -8.93 -1.89 -2.84
CA LYS A 60 -7.55 -2.40 -2.84
C LYS A 60 -6.68 -1.56 -1.89
N GLY A 61 -5.73 -2.18 -1.21
CA GLY A 61 -4.82 -1.53 -0.28
C GLY A 61 -3.72 -2.49 0.21
N ILE A 62 -3.05 -2.13 1.30
CA ILE A 62 -2.05 -2.97 1.98
C ILE A 62 -2.71 -3.80 3.09
N VAL A 63 -2.10 -4.94 3.42
CA VAL A 63 -2.53 -5.79 4.56
C VAL A 63 -1.31 -6.25 5.35
N GLN A 64 -1.49 -6.44 6.64
CA GLN A 64 -0.53 -7.18 7.46
C GLN A 64 -0.87 -8.67 7.45
N LEU A 65 0.15 -9.52 7.52
CA LEU A 65 0.00 -10.97 7.46
C LEU A 65 -0.04 -11.57 8.87
N SER A 66 -0.93 -12.53 9.09
CA SER A 66 -0.98 -13.32 10.32
C SER A 66 -0.83 -14.82 10.04
N SER A 67 -0.12 -15.51 10.93
CA SER A 67 0.01 -16.97 10.91
C SER A 67 -0.91 -17.67 11.92
N ALA A 68 -1.79 -16.94 12.60
CA ALA A 68 -2.77 -17.54 13.50
C ALA A 68 -3.82 -18.34 12.71
N THR A 69 -4.17 -19.53 13.20
CA THR A 69 -5.18 -20.41 12.57
C THR A 69 -6.60 -20.18 13.11
N ASN A 70 -6.76 -19.30 14.09
CA ASN A 70 -8.00 -19.01 14.81
C ASN A 70 -8.24 -17.50 14.96
N SER A 71 -7.62 -16.67 14.12
CA SER A 71 -7.80 -15.21 14.15
C SER A 71 -9.24 -14.85 13.77
N THR A 72 -9.82 -13.90 14.49
CA THR A 72 -11.11 -13.27 14.16
C THR A 72 -10.94 -11.90 13.47
N SER A 73 -9.70 -11.50 13.18
CA SER A 73 -9.41 -10.22 12.53
C SER A 73 -9.87 -10.23 11.07
N GLU A 74 -10.57 -9.16 10.67
CA GLU A 74 -10.94 -8.88 9.27
C GLU A 74 -9.94 -7.97 8.55
N THR A 75 -8.92 -7.48 9.25
CA THR A 75 -7.90 -6.55 8.72
C THR A 75 -6.56 -7.22 8.40
N LEU A 76 -6.36 -8.46 8.85
CA LEU A 76 -5.15 -9.24 8.62
C LEU A 76 -5.40 -10.34 7.58
N ALA A 77 -4.48 -10.52 6.65
CA ALA A 77 -4.54 -11.63 5.69
C ALA A 77 -3.84 -12.89 6.24
N ALA A 78 -4.44 -14.06 5.97
CA ALA A 78 -3.86 -15.34 6.35
C ALA A 78 -2.63 -15.68 5.50
N THR A 79 -1.57 -16.18 6.14
CA THR A 79 -0.39 -16.72 5.43
C THR A 79 -0.65 -18.16 4.93
N PRO A 80 0.11 -18.64 3.92
CA PRO A 80 0.08 -20.04 3.51
C PRO A 80 0.36 -21.01 4.67
N LYS A 81 1.16 -20.60 5.66
CA LYS A 81 1.43 -21.37 6.88
C LYS A 81 0.14 -21.60 7.69
N ALA A 82 -0.64 -20.55 7.94
CA ALA A 82 -1.90 -20.67 8.66
C ALA A 82 -2.89 -21.58 7.91
N VAL A 83 -3.02 -21.40 6.59
CA VAL A 83 -3.90 -22.22 5.74
C VAL A 83 -3.49 -23.68 5.77
N LYS A 84 -2.18 -23.97 5.59
CA LYS A 84 -1.64 -25.34 5.68
C LYS A 84 -1.92 -25.97 7.04
N SER A 85 -1.67 -25.26 8.14
CA SER A 85 -1.92 -25.80 9.49
C SER A 85 -3.40 -26.10 9.74
N ALA A 86 -4.32 -25.26 9.25
CA ALA A 86 -5.75 -25.52 9.33
C ALA A 86 -6.16 -26.73 8.48
N TYR A 87 -5.61 -26.86 7.27
CA TYR A 87 -5.82 -28.00 6.37
C TYR A 87 -5.28 -29.31 6.98
N ASP A 88 -4.03 -29.32 7.45
CA ASP A 88 -3.41 -30.49 8.10
C ASP A 88 -4.19 -30.92 9.36
N ASN A 89 -4.82 -29.97 10.08
CA ASN A 89 -5.71 -30.29 11.19
C ASN A 89 -7.05 -30.89 10.72
N ALA A 90 -7.57 -30.47 9.57
CA ALA A 90 -8.77 -31.04 8.96
C ALA A 90 -8.54 -32.50 8.52
N GLU A 91 -7.40 -32.80 7.92
CA GLU A 91 -7.00 -34.16 7.48
C GLU A 91 -6.83 -35.17 8.63
N LYS A 92 -6.68 -34.70 9.89
CA LYS A 92 -6.61 -35.58 11.06
C LYS A 92 -7.98 -36.03 11.58
N ARG A 93 -9.08 -35.49 11.04
CA ARG A 93 -10.44 -35.89 11.43
C ARG A 93 -10.95 -37.03 10.56
N LEU A 94 -11.95 -37.74 11.07
CA LEU A 94 -12.63 -38.79 10.32
C LEU A 94 -13.41 -38.18 9.14
N GLN A 95 -13.25 -38.77 7.97
CA GLN A 95 -13.92 -38.41 6.75
C GLN A 95 -15.34 -38.98 6.74
N LYS A 96 -16.33 -38.09 6.51
CA LYS A 96 -17.75 -38.49 6.56
C LYS A 96 -18.10 -39.51 5.48
N ASP A 97 -17.58 -39.34 4.28
CA ASP A 97 -17.78 -40.21 3.12
C ASP A 97 -17.12 -41.59 3.28
N GLN A 98 -16.10 -41.72 4.14
CA GLN A 98 -15.51 -43.01 4.52
C GLN A 98 -16.38 -43.80 5.50
N ASN A 99 -17.42 -43.19 6.10
CA ASN A 99 -18.35 -43.86 7.02
C ASN A 99 -17.64 -44.68 8.13
N GLY A 100 -16.54 -44.15 8.66
CA GLY A 100 -15.75 -44.81 9.71
C GLY A 100 -14.78 -45.91 9.22
N ALA A 101 -14.62 -46.09 7.91
CA ALA A 101 -13.61 -46.99 7.36
C ALA A 101 -12.18 -46.58 7.77
N ASP A 102 -11.96 -45.28 7.95
CA ASP A 102 -10.73 -44.58 8.29
C ASP A 102 -10.44 -44.46 9.80
N ILE A 103 -11.27 -45.08 10.66
CA ILE A 103 -10.98 -45.18 12.09
C ILE A 103 -9.69 -46.01 12.30
N PRO A 104 -8.62 -45.44 12.90
CA PRO A 104 -7.35 -46.15 13.04
C PRO A 104 -7.41 -47.38 13.94
N ASP A 105 -8.23 -47.32 15.00
CA ASP A 105 -8.45 -48.41 15.94
C ASP A 105 -9.95 -48.60 16.21
N LYS A 106 -10.56 -49.51 15.43
CA LYS A 106 -11.99 -49.79 15.48
C LYS A 106 -12.40 -50.47 16.78
N GLY A 107 -11.54 -51.32 17.36
CA GLY A 107 -11.81 -52.01 18.63
C GLY A 107 -11.89 -51.02 19.79
N ARG A 108 -10.91 -50.12 19.89
CA ARG A 108 -10.95 -49.02 20.88
C ARG A 108 -12.14 -48.10 20.66
N PHE A 109 -12.49 -47.80 19.42
CA PHE A 109 -13.68 -46.99 19.11
C PHE A 109 -14.96 -47.65 19.63
N LEU A 110 -15.19 -48.95 19.34
CA LEU A 110 -16.33 -49.73 19.84
C LEU A 110 -16.43 -49.69 21.38
N ASN A 111 -15.30 -49.89 22.07
CA ASN A 111 -15.23 -49.79 23.54
C ASN A 111 -15.64 -48.39 24.05
N ASN A 112 -15.15 -47.31 23.44
CA ASN A 112 -15.48 -45.92 23.84
C ASN A 112 -16.99 -45.62 23.73
N ILE A 113 -17.69 -46.26 22.79
CA ILE A 113 -19.12 -46.07 22.57
C ILE A 113 -20.00 -47.15 23.21
N ASN A 114 -19.43 -48.07 24.00
CA ASN A 114 -20.13 -49.20 24.61
C ASN A 114 -20.85 -50.11 23.59
N ALA A 115 -20.22 -50.37 22.45
CA ALA A 115 -20.72 -51.29 21.42
C ALA A 115 -19.83 -52.55 21.33
N VAL A 116 -20.40 -53.65 20.85
CA VAL A 116 -19.71 -54.94 20.62
C VAL A 116 -19.66 -55.25 19.13
N SER A 117 -18.63 -55.96 18.66
CA SER A 117 -18.52 -56.35 17.25
C SER A 117 -19.55 -57.41 16.91
N LYS A 118 -20.07 -57.41 15.67
CA LYS A 118 -20.92 -58.50 15.16
C LYS A 118 -20.20 -59.85 15.09
N THR A 119 -18.87 -59.86 15.19
CA THR A 119 -18.04 -61.07 15.25
C THR A 119 -17.83 -61.60 16.68
N ASP A 120 -18.32 -60.90 17.70
CA ASP A 120 -18.15 -61.28 19.12
C ASP A 120 -19.30 -62.18 19.63
N PHE A 121 -20.23 -62.57 18.73
CA PHE A 121 -21.32 -63.53 18.95
C PHE A 121 -21.19 -64.71 17.97
#